data_AF-A0A9P9T2F8-F1
#
_entry.id   AF-A0A9P9T2F8-F1
#
_cell.length_a   1.000
_cell.length_b   1.000
_cell.length_c   1.000
_cell.angle_alpha   90.00
_cell.angle_beta   90.00
_cell.angle_gamma   90.00
#
_symmetry.space_group_name_H-M   'P 1'
#
loop_
_entity.id
_entity.type
_entity.pdbx_description
1 polymer ?
#
loop_
_entity_poly.entity_id
_entity_poly.type
_entity_poly.pdbx_seq_one_letter_code
_entity_poly.pdbx_strand_id
1 'polypeptide(L)'
;MPLHTCLPQDDHLAVRRVLQEGFVRLVNLEEFVSTQHNLTLDLAGGEYAVVWMKWSKLKRLALWHPDADLEPEFWNRIAKHSSLETLVLPNFGRHDRINIKEQYFNHTDRPFTVIFCKPPGWYTVKPEDSLGDWEDHNPTPKMTILEHDMPEVGDQNRLELYQGYFRASAENGTLWNWEGQILKGPGDMGILYQHKR
;
A
#
# COMPACT_ATOMS: atom_id res chain seq x y z
N MET A 1 3.73 10.38 -13.68
CA MET A 1 4.66 11.37 -13.08
C MET A 1 6.04 10.70 -13.03
N PRO A 2 7.15 11.35 -13.40
CA PRO A 2 8.46 10.69 -13.62
C PRO A 2 9.21 10.31 -12.32
N LEU A 3 8.50 9.96 -11.25
CA LEU A 3 9.09 9.68 -9.94
C LEU A 3 9.96 8.42 -9.92
N HIS A 4 9.64 7.47 -10.81
CA HIS A 4 10.38 6.21 -10.97
C HIS A 4 11.45 6.28 -12.07
N THR A 5 11.34 7.23 -13.01
CA THR A 5 12.30 7.33 -14.13
C THR A 5 13.51 8.20 -13.79
N CYS A 6 13.42 9.02 -12.74
CA CYS A 6 14.53 9.81 -12.24
C CYS A 6 14.98 9.24 -10.89
N LEU A 7 15.99 8.36 -10.92
CA LEU A 7 16.57 7.78 -9.72
C LEU A 7 17.33 8.88 -8.94
N PRO A 8 17.50 8.75 -7.61
CA PRO A 8 18.19 9.77 -6.81
C PRO A 8 19.58 10.15 -7.33
N GLN A 9 20.33 9.19 -7.87
CA GLN A 9 21.65 9.40 -8.48
C GLN A 9 21.62 10.17 -9.82
N ASP A 10 20.46 10.17 -10.50
CA ASP A 10 20.27 10.78 -11.81
C ASP A 10 19.51 12.13 -11.71
N ASP A 11 19.25 12.62 -10.49
CA ASP A 11 18.51 13.87 -10.24
C ASP A 11 19.40 15.12 -10.40
N HIS A 12 20.06 15.25 -11.55
CA HIS A 12 20.98 16.35 -11.85
C HIS A 12 20.29 17.72 -11.87
N LEU A 13 18.96 17.75 -12.04
CA LEU A 13 18.14 18.96 -12.07
C LEU A 13 17.43 19.23 -10.72
N ALA A 14 17.69 18.43 -9.68
CA ALA A 14 17.07 18.53 -8.37
C ALA A 14 15.52 18.51 -8.40
N VAL A 15 14.93 17.81 -9.37
CA VAL A 15 13.48 17.69 -9.58
C VAL A 15 12.84 16.99 -8.39
N ARG A 16 13.49 15.98 -7.79
CA ARG A 16 12.93 15.23 -6.66
C ARG A 16 12.78 16.13 -5.45
N ARG A 17 13.76 17.01 -5.19
CA ARG A 17 13.68 18.03 -4.13
C ARG A 17 12.52 18.99 -4.36
N VAL A 18 12.37 19.54 -5.57
CA VAL A 18 11.27 20.46 -5.88
C VAL A 18 9.91 19.79 -5.71
N LEU A 19 9.77 18.55 -6.18
CA LEU A 19 8.55 17.77 -5.99
C LEU A 19 8.30 17.50 -4.50
N GLN A 20 9.31 17.08 -3.74
CA GLN A 20 9.20 16.88 -2.29
C GLN A 20 8.73 18.16 -1.59
N GLU A 21 9.34 19.31 -1.86
CA GLU A 21 8.93 20.60 -1.30
C GLU A 21 7.47 20.96 -1.65
N GLY A 22 7.03 20.64 -2.88
CA GLY A 22 5.65 20.84 -3.32
C GLY A 22 4.68 19.90 -2.62
N PHE A 23 4.96 18.61 -2.61
CA PHE A 23 4.10 17.59 -1.99
C PHE A 23 3.99 17.80 -0.47
N VAL A 24 5.07 18.14 0.24
CA VAL A 24 5.02 18.42 1.69
C VAL A 24 4.06 19.57 2.04
N ARG A 25 3.84 20.53 1.12
CA ARG A 25 2.93 21.66 1.32
C ARG A 25 1.45 21.31 1.14
N LEU A 26 1.11 20.11 0.69
CA LEU A 26 -0.28 19.64 0.54
C LEU A 26 -0.92 19.27 1.90
N VAL A 27 -0.80 20.14 2.89
CA VAL A 27 -1.21 19.90 4.30
C VAL A 27 -2.71 19.68 4.49
N ASN A 28 -3.52 20.06 3.50
CA ASN A 28 -4.97 19.86 3.50
C ASN A 28 -5.41 18.65 2.67
N LEU A 29 -4.49 17.84 2.15
CA LEU A 29 -4.83 16.68 1.35
C LEU A 29 -5.51 15.62 2.21
N GLU A 30 -6.73 15.23 1.84
CA GLU A 30 -7.49 14.18 2.54
C GLU A 30 -7.39 12.83 1.84
N GLU A 31 -7.12 12.82 0.54
CA GLU A 31 -7.01 11.61 -0.28
C GLU A 31 -5.80 11.67 -1.19
N PHE A 32 -5.07 10.56 -1.27
CA PHE A 32 -3.96 10.42 -2.21
C PHE A 32 -3.94 9.03 -2.84
N VAL A 33 -3.75 9.00 -4.16
CA VAL A 33 -3.61 7.78 -4.94
C VAL A 33 -2.36 7.86 -5.80
N SER A 34 -1.47 6.89 -5.65
CA SER A 34 -0.38 6.65 -6.60
C SER A 34 -0.69 5.44 -7.47
N THR A 35 -0.87 5.67 -8.77
CA THR A 35 -1.39 4.65 -9.71
C THR A 35 -0.34 3.82 -10.44
N GLN A 36 0.95 4.16 -10.30
CA GLN A 36 2.03 3.52 -11.07
C GLN A 36 3.14 2.95 -10.20
N HIS A 37 3.50 3.63 -9.12
CA HIS A 37 4.61 3.25 -8.23
C HIS A 37 4.37 3.76 -6.82
N ASN A 38 5.19 3.36 -5.86
CA ASN A 38 5.21 3.97 -4.53
C ASN A 38 5.55 5.47 -4.64
N LEU A 39 5.01 6.30 -3.73
CA LEU A 39 5.35 7.72 -3.62
C LEU A 39 6.71 7.86 -2.92
N THR A 40 7.77 7.40 -3.59
CA THR A 40 9.13 7.45 -3.07
C THR A 40 9.84 8.66 -3.65
N LEU A 41 10.03 9.70 -2.82
CA LEU A 41 10.67 10.96 -3.17
C LEU A 41 12.06 11.11 -2.53
N ASP A 42 12.72 9.99 -2.22
CA ASP A 42 14.02 9.95 -1.55
C ASP A 42 15.08 10.78 -2.28
N LEU A 43 15.95 11.43 -1.50
CA LEU A 43 17.09 12.17 -2.01
C LEU A 43 18.37 11.32 -1.96
N ALA A 44 19.38 11.69 -2.76
CA ALA A 44 20.70 11.07 -2.69
C ALA A 44 21.26 11.23 -1.27
N GLY A 45 21.70 10.12 -0.65
CA GLY A 45 22.13 10.08 0.76
C GLY A 45 21.17 9.36 1.71
N GLY A 46 20.04 8.83 1.20
CA GLY A 46 19.15 7.98 1.99
C GLY A 46 18.21 8.74 2.92
N GLU A 47 18.00 10.04 2.69
CA GLU A 47 16.93 10.78 3.33
C GLU A 47 15.59 10.30 2.76
N TYR A 48 15.03 9.27 3.39
CA TYR A 48 13.72 8.72 3.03
C TYR A 48 12.64 9.76 3.34
N ALA A 49 12.00 10.25 2.28
CA ALA A 49 10.96 11.26 2.37
C ALA A 49 9.60 10.58 2.28
N VAL A 50 9.07 10.12 3.41
CA VAL A 50 7.70 9.61 3.49
C VAL A 50 6.74 10.80 3.47
N VAL A 51 6.56 11.40 2.30
CA VAL A 51 5.89 12.72 2.21
C VAL A 51 4.46 12.67 2.69
N TRP A 52 3.77 11.55 2.51
CA TRP A 52 2.40 11.39 2.99
C TRP A 52 2.26 11.51 4.51
N MET A 53 3.33 11.28 5.30
CA MET A 53 3.33 11.53 6.75
C MET A 53 3.25 13.02 7.12
N LYS A 54 3.40 13.93 6.17
CA LYS A 54 3.27 15.38 6.40
C LYS A 54 1.84 15.87 6.17
N TRP A 55 0.95 15.05 5.61
CA TRP A 55 -0.42 15.42 5.31
C TRP A 55 -1.34 15.09 6.49
N SER A 56 -1.34 15.96 7.51
CA SER A 56 -2.07 15.72 8.76
C SER A 56 -3.60 15.54 8.63
N LYS A 57 -4.18 15.79 7.44
CA LYS A 57 -5.60 15.57 7.14
C LYS A 57 -5.85 14.35 6.25
N LEU A 58 -4.81 13.61 5.85
CA LEU A 58 -4.93 12.45 4.98
C LEU A 58 -5.73 11.36 5.68
N LYS A 59 -6.87 11.01 5.09
CA LYS A 59 -7.79 9.95 5.53
C LYS A 59 -7.68 8.72 4.67
N ARG A 60 -7.36 8.88 3.39
CA ARG A 60 -7.39 7.78 2.42
C ARG A 60 -6.11 7.77 1.60
N LEU A 61 -5.39 6.66 1.66
CA LEU A 61 -4.11 6.49 0.98
C LEU A 61 -4.17 5.24 0.11
N ALA A 62 -3.77 5.37 -1.15
CA ALA A 62 -3.63 4.25 -2.04
C ALA A 62 -2.27 4.26 -2.72
N LEU A 63 -1.51 3.18 -2.56
CA LEU A 63 -0.13 3.09 -3.03
C LEU A 63 0.01 1.87 -3.93
N TRP A 64 0.42 2.10 -5.18
CA TRP A 64 0.80 1.02 -6.07
C TRP A 64 2.17 0.45 -5.70
N HIS A 65 2.21 -0.82 -5.30
CA HIS A 65 3.44 -1.55 -4.97
C HIS A 65 4.30 -0.85 -3.88
N PRO A 66 3.75 -0.58 -2.68
CA PRO A 66 4.59 -0.17 -1.58
C PRO A 66 5.48 -1.36 -1.18
N ASP A 67 6.75 -1.11 -0.88
CA ASP A 67 7.66 -2.11 -0.29
C ASP A 67 7.31 -2.41 1.18
N ALA A 68 6.02 -2.58 1.46
CA ALA A 68 5.43 -2.62 2.79
C ALA A 68 5.67 -3.94 3.53
N ASP A 69 6.08 -4.98 2.83
CA ASP A 69 6.59 -6.24 3.36
C ASP A 69 8.12 -6.24 3.57
N LEU A 70 8.83 -5.30 2.94
CA LEU A 70 10.28 -5.18 3.02
C LEU A 70 10.72 -4.07 3.97
N GLU A 71 9.88 -3.07 4.23
CA GLU A 71 10.19 -1.94 5.11
C GLU A 71 9.54 -2.12 6.50
N PRO A 72 10.33 -2.40 7.56
CA PRO A 72 9.80 -2.66 8.91
C PRO A 72 8.99 -1.51 9.51
N GLU A 73 9.24 -0.28 9.06
CA GLU A 73 8.60 0.93 9.57
C GLU A 73 7.28 1.27 8.87
N PHE A 74 6.90 0.54 7.82
CA PHE A 74 5.71 0.90 7.02
C PHE A 74 4.44 0.92 7.88
N TRP A 75 4.11 -0.18 8.55
CA TRP A 75 2.91 -0.29 9.39
C TRP A 75 2.98 0.59 10.65
N ASN A 76 4.19 0.83 11.18
CA ASN A 76 4.40 1.79 12.25
C ASN A 76 3.98 3.20 11.83
N ARG A 77 4.37 3.63 10.62
CA ARG A 77 3.99 4.93 10.08
C ARG A 77 2.49 5.02 9.82
N ILE A 78 1.88 3.95 9.29
CA ILE A 78 0.41 3.87 9.13
C ILE A 78 -0.30 4.02 10.49
N ALA A 79 0.19 3.37 11.55
CA ALA A 79 -0.34 3.49 12.89
C ALA A 79 -0.20 4.91 13.47
N LYS A 80 0.98 5.52 13.30
CA LYS A 80 1.30 6.89 13.77
C LYS A 80 0.58 7.99 13.00
N HIS A 81 0.06 7.70 11.80
CA HIS A 81 -0.70 8.68 11.02
C HIS A 81 -2.14 8.80 11.54
N SER A 82 -2.36 9.68 12.51
CA SER A 82 -3.60 9.74 13.32
C SER A 82 -4.90 9.95 12.55
N SER A 83 -4.87 10.60 11.39
CA SER A 83 -6.06 10.86 10.57
C SER A 83 -6.33 9.80 9.50
N LEU A 84 -5.38 8.88 9.24
CA LEU A 84 -5.50 7.96 8.11
C LEU A 84 -6.49 6.86 8.47
N GLU A 85 -7.49 6.56 7.67
CA GLU A 85 -8.57 5.61 7.99
C GLU A 85 -8.56 4.39 7.07
N THR A 86 -8.19 4.60 5.80
CA THR A 86 -8.21 3.56 4.76
C THR A 86 -6.90 3.52 3.97
N LEU A 87 -6.41 2.30 3.77
CA LEU A 87 -5.25 2.01 2.93
C LEU A 87 -5.62 1.03 1.82
N VAL A 88 -5.34 1.38 0.56
CA VAL A 88 -5.55 0.49 -0.59
C VAL A 88 -4.21 0.14 -1.24
N LEU A 89 -3.89 -1.15 -1.27
CA LEU A 89 -2.61 -1.66 -1.75
C LEU A 89 -2.84 -2.66 -2.89
N PRO A 90 -2.92 -2.17 -4.14
CA PRO A 90 -2.85 -3.07 -5.28
C PRO A 90 -1.45 -3.66 -5.38
N ASN A 91 -1.39 -4.96 -5.69
CA ASN A 91 -0.11 -5.67 -5.86
C ASN A 91 0.78 -5.59 -4.60
N PHE A 92 0.18 -5.80 -3.44
CA PHE A 92 0.88 -5.96 -2.17
C PHE A 92 1.56 -7.34 -2.11
N GLY A 93 2.89 -7.39 -2.14
CA GLY A 93 3.70 -8.61 -2.34
C GLY A 93 3.48 -9.74 -1.34
N ARG A 94 4.49 -10.04 -0.50
CA ARG A 94 4.47 -11.18 0.43
C ARG A 94 3.95 -10.80 1.81
N HIS A 95 2.69 -11.10 2.09
CA HIS A 95 2.06 -10.87 3.39
C HIS A 95 2.36 -11.94 4.45
N ASP A 96 2.98 -13.05 4.06
CA ASP A 96 3.33 -14.16 4.95
C ASP A 96 4.56 -13.89 5.83
N ARG A 97 5.09 -12.66 5.78
CA ARG A 97 6.31 -12.25 6.51
C ARG A 97 6.05 -11.31 7.68
N ILE A 98 4.84 -10.74 7.79
CA ILE A 98 4.51 -9.73 8.80
C ILE A 98 3.13 -9.98 9.41
N ASN A 99 3.03 -9.88 10.74
CA ASN A 99 1.74 -9.73 11.42
C ASN A 99 1.34 -8.25 11.43
N ILE A 100 0.52 -7.86 10.45
CA ILE A 100 0.11 -6.47 10.22
C ILE A 100 -0.61 -5.90 11.45
N LYS A 101 -1.53 -6.69 12.02
CA LYS A 101 -2.31 -6.29 13.19
C LYS A 101 -1.40 -6.09 14.40
N GLU A 102 -0.47 -6.99 14.67
CA GLU A 102 0.52 -6.82 15.74
C GLU A 102 1.34 -5.51 15.56
N GLN A 103 1.93 -5.28 14.37
CA GLN A 103 2.73 -4.08 14.13
C GLN A 103 1.92 -2.78 14.29
N TYR A 104 0.68 -2.79 13.81
CA TYR A 104 -0.23 -1.66 13.91
C TYR A 104 -0.67 -1.41 15.36
N PHE A 105 -1.14 -2.45 16.06
CA PHE A 105 -1.71 -2.33 17.40
C PHE A 105 -0.67 -2.11 18.51
N ASN A 106 0.61 -2.40 18.25
CA ASN A 106 1.71 -2.00 19.13
C ASN A 106 1.86 -0.47 19.28
N HIS A 107 1.25 0.32 18.40
CA HIS A 107 1.40 1.78 18.38
C HIS A 107 0.09 2.56 18.52
N THR A 108 -1.07 1.92 18.30
CA THR A 108 -2.37 2.58 18.36
C THR A 108 -3.48 1.54 18.54
N ASP A 109 -4.69 1.97 18.93
CA ASP A 109 -5.87 1.12 19.01
C ASP A 109 -7.03 1.67 18.16
N ARG A 110 -6.74 2.53 17.18
CA ARG A 110 -7.73 3.22 16.36
C ARG A 110 -8.27 2.32 15.24
N PRO A 111 -9.55 2.45 14.84
CA PRO A 111 -10.09 1.67 13.73
C PRO A 111 -9.36 1.94 12.41
N PHE A 112 -9.26 0.92 11.56
CA PHE A 112 -8.56 1.04 10.27
C PHE A 112 -9.03 0.01 9.24
N THR A 113 -9.05 0.39 7.97
CA THR A 113 -9.39 -0.50 6.86
C THR A 113 -8.20 -0.65 5.91
N VAL A 114 -7.87 -1.89 5.57
CA VAL A 114 -6.87 -2.24 4.55
C VAL A 114 -7.58 -2.99 3.43
N ILE A 115 -7.35 -2.60 2.18
CA ILE A 115 -7.84 -3.29 0.99
C ILE A 115 -6.63 -3.75 0.17
N PHE A 116 -6.41 -5.06 0.13
CA PHE A 116 -5.47 -5.69 -0.78
C PHE A 116 -6.16 -5.99 -2.10
N CYS A 117 -5.55 -5.60 -3.22
CA CYS A 117 -6.10 -5.93 -4.53
C CYS A 117 -5.31 -7.11 -5.11
N LYS A 118 -6.03 -8.18 -5.41
CA LYS A 118 -5.51 -9.45 -5.88
C LYS A 118 -5.75 -9.63 -7.37
N PRO A 119 -4.70 -9.62 -8.19
CA PRO A 119 -4.78 -10.05 -9.58
C PRO A 119 -5.08 -11.55 -9.72
N PRO A 120 -5.94 -11.94 -10.66
CA PRO A 120 -6.19 -13.36 -10.95
C PRO A 120 -4.91 -14.13 -11.31
N GLY A 121 -4.85 -15.44 -11.06
CA GLY A 121 -3.72 -16.28 -11.50
C GLY A 121 -2.36 -16.01 -10.83
N TRP A 122 -2.31 -15.19 -9.78
CA TRP A 122 -1.13 -15.08 -8.92
C TRP A 122 -1.23 -16.18 -7.83
N TYR A 123 -0.17 -16.96 -7.66
CA TYR A 123 -0.22 -18.25 -6.96
C TYR A 123 -0.14 -18.15 -5.44
N THR A 124 -1.07 -18.83 -4.77
CA THR A 124 -1.06 -19.09 -3.33
C THR A 124 0.13 -19.95 -2.93
N VAL A 125 1.17 -19.34 -2.37
CA VAL A 125 2.15 -20.06 -1.53
C VAL A 125 1.52 -20.20 -0.14
N LYS A 126 1.65 -21.36 0.52
CA LYS A 126 1.24 -21.48 1.93
C LYS A 126 2.27 -20.73 2.78
N PRO A 127 1.86 -19.92 3.78
CA PRO A 127 2.80 -19.29 4.69
C PRO A 127 3.78 -20.32 5.26
N GLU A 128 5.08 -20.08 5.13
CA GLU A 128 6.10 -20.83 5.85
C GLU A 128 6.08 -20.33 7.31
N ASP A 129 5.62 -21.19 8.22
CA ASP A 129 5.55 -20.99 9.67
C ASP A 129 4.68 -19.81 10.16
N SER A 130 3.62 -20.13 10.93
CA SER A 130 2.56 -19.20 11.33
C SER A 130 3.10 -18.03 12.16
N LEU A 131 2.98 -16.79 11.67
CA LEU A 131 3.23 -15.52 12.36
C LEU A 131 2.24 -15.21 13.50
N GLY A 132 1.74 -16.24 14.18
CA GLY A 132 0.63 -16.18 15.12
C GLY A 132 -0.72 -15.93 14.44
N ASP A 133 -1.80 -16.09 15.21
CA ASP A 133 -3.13 -15.72 14.75
C ASP A 133 -3.23 -14.19 14.76
N TRP A 134 -3.57 -13.63 13.61
CA TRP A 134 -3.82 -12.21 13.44
C TRP A 134 -5.00 -11.77 14.31
N GLU A 135 -5.97 -12.64 14.60
CA GLU A 135 -7.10 -12.32 15.48
C GLU A 135 -6.71 -12.19 16.95
N ASP A 136 -5.66 -12.87 17.41
CA ASP A 136 -5.15 -12.70 18.79
C ASP A 136 -4.72 -11.25 19.07
N HIS A 137 -4.35 -10.52 18.01
CA HIS A 137 -3.88 -9.14 18.06
C HIS A 137 -4.99 -8.12 17.74
N ASN A 138 -6.25 -8.56 17.55
CA ASN A 138 -7.41 -7.70 17.30
C ASN A 138 -8.64 -8.14 18.12
N PRO A 139 -8.52 -8.25 19.47
CA PRO A 139 -9.56 -8.82 20.32
C PRO A 139 -10.87 -8.00 20.34
N THR A 140 -10.83 -6.77 19.83
CA THR A 140 -12.00 -5.99 19.41
C THR A 140 -11.80 -5.66 17.93
N PRO A 141 -12.73 -5.99 17.01
CA PRO A 141 -12.48 -5.89 15.57
C PRO A 141 -12.41 -4.43 15.12
N LYS A 142 -11.23 -3.83 15.31
CA LYS A 142 -10.96 -2.43 14.98
C LYS A 142 -10.25 -2.32 13.65
N MET A 143 -9.49 -3.34 13.24
CA MET A 143 -8.90 -3.41 11.91
C MET A 143 -9.63 -4.42 11.04
N THR A 144 -10.05 -3.97 9.85
CA THR A 144 -10.62 -4.82 8.79
C THR A 144 -9.64 -4.89 7.64
N ILE A 145 -9.30 -6.11 7.21
CA ILE A 145 -8.42 -6.36 6.08
C ILE A 145 -9.23 -7.12 5.02
N LEU A 146 -9.34 -6.56 3.83
CA LEU A 146 -10.15 -7.06 2.71
C LEU A 146 -9.24 -7.52 1.56
N GLU A 147 -9.59 -8.63 0.93
CA GLU A 147 -9.04 -9.06 -0.37
C GLU A 147 -10.06 -8.75 -1.47
N HIS A 148 -9.75 -7.77 -2.32
CA HIS A 148 -10.55 -7.38 -3.48
C HIS A 148 -9.99 -8.02 -4.75
N ASP A 149 -10.84 -8.78 -5.45
CA ASP A 149 -10.47 -9.41 -6.72
C ASP A 149 -10.40 -8.38 -7.86
N MET A 150 -9.24 -8.29 -8.50
CA MET A 150 -9.08 -7.50 -9.71
C MET A 150 -9.64 -8.25 -10.92
N PRO A 151 -10.05 -7.54 -12.00
CA PRO A 151 -10.61 -8.19 -13.17
C PRO A 151 -9.64 -9.17 -13.84
N GLU A 152 -10.19 -10.22 -14.44
CA GLU A 152 -9.41 -11.04 -15.37
C GLU A 152 -9.02 -10.22 -16.60
N VAL A 153 -7.73 -10.24 -16.91
CA VAL A 153 -7.16 -9.56 -18.06
C VAL A 153 -6.25 -10.55 -18.79
N GLY A 154 -6.14 -10.39 -20.10
CA GLY A 154 -5.19 -11.19 -20.89
C GLY A 154 -3.74 -10.97 -20.45
N ASP A 155 -2.85 -11.88 -20.84
CA ASP A 155 -1.43 -11.82 -20.43
C ASP A 155 -0.67 -10.63 -21.04
N GLN A 156 -1.11 -10.14 -22.20
CA GLN A 156 -0.49 -8.99 -22.85
C GLN A 156 -0.81 -7.70 -22.08
N ASN A 157 0.24 -6.94 -21.76
CA ASN A 157 0.14 -5.64 -21.06
C ASN A 157 -0.61 -5.70 -19.72
N ARG A 158 -0.57 -6.86 -19.06
CA ARG A 158 -1.29 -7.14 -17.82
C ARG A 158 -1.07 -6.09 -16.72
N LEU A 159 0.17 -5.64 -16.54
CA LEU A 159 0.50 -4.57 -15.58
C LEU A 159 -0.23 -3.27 -15.91
N GLU A 160 -0.19 -2.85 -17.18
CA GLU A 160 -0.82 -1.61 -17.65
C GLU A 160 -2.34 -1.67 -17.51
N LEU A 161 -2.94 -2.84 -17.76
CA LEU A 161 -4.37 -3.06 -17.59
C LEU A 161 -4.80 -2.94 -16.12
N TYR A 162 -4.03 -3.50 -15.19
CA TYR A 162 -4.33 -3.34 -13.75
C TYR A 162 -4.10 -1.92 -13.24
N GLN A 163 -3.03 -1.26 -13.68
CA GLN A 163 -2.81 0.16 -13.38
C GLN A 163 -3.92 1.04 -13.97
N GLY A 164 -4.40 0.70 -15.17
CA GLY A 164 -5.53 1.34 -15.83
C GLY A 164 -6.83 1.16 -15.05
N TYR A 165 -7.14 -0.06 -14.61
CA TYR A 165 -8.30 -0.34 -13.75
C TYR A 165 -8.24 0.44 -12.44
N PHE A 166 -7.09 0.39 -11.75
CA PHE A 166 -6.89 1.10 -10.49
C PHE A 166 -7.00 2.62 -10.66
N ARG A 167 -6.43 3.17 -11.74
CA ARG A 167 -6.58 4.59 -12.10
C ARG A 167 -8.04 4.95 -12.35
N ALA A 168 -8.75 4.19 -13.18
CA ALA A 168 -10.14 4.46 -13.49
C ALA A 168 -11.02 4.43 -12.23
N SER A 169 -10.79 3.50 -11.31
CA SER A 169 -11.52 3.46 -10.05
C SER A 169 -11.18 4.59 -9.09
N ALA A 170 -9.93 5.07 -9.09
CA ALA A 170 -9.54 6.26 -8.35
C ALA A 170 -10.19 7.53 -8.92
N GLU A 171 -10.19 7.70 -10.25
CA GLU A 171 -10.82 8.84 -10.94
C GLU A 171 -12.33 8.88 -10.72
N ASN A 172 -12.98 7.72 -10.62
CA ASN A 172 -14.41 7.60 -10.33
C ASN A 172 -14.73 7.60 -8.82
N GLY A 173 -13.74 7.67 -7.94
CA GLY A 173 -13.92 7.68 -6.48
C GLY A 173 -14.44 6.36 -5.88
N THR A 174 -14.40 5.26 -6.63
CA THR A 174 -14.95 3.95 -6.20
C THR A 174 -13.94 3.12 -5.41
N LEU A 175 -12.65 3.44 -5.54
CA LEU A 175 -11.52 2.73 -4.92
C LEU A 175 -11.73 2.43 -3.42
N TRP A 176 -12.24 3.42 -2.69
CA TRP A 176 -12.35 3.39 -1.23
C TRP A 176 -13.47 2.50 -0.70
N ASN A 177 -14.41 2.15 -1.58
CA ASN A 177 -15.60 1.36 -1.26
C ASN A 177 -15.50 -0.05 -1.86
N TRP A 178 -14.31 -0.49 -2.24
CA TRP A 178 -14.11 -1.83 -2.75
C TRP A 178 -14.38 -2.86 -1.66
N GLU A 179 -15.27 -3.79 -2.00
CA GLU A 179 -15.65 -4.92 -1.17
C GLU A 179 -14.81 -6.14 -1.55
N GLY A 180 -14.76 -7.12 -0.65
CA GLY A 180 -13.93 -8.29 -0.81
C GLY A 180 -14.07 -9.27 0.35
N GLN A 181 -13.33 -10.37 0.28
CA GLN A 181 -13.25 -11.33 1.37
C GLN A 181 -12.55 -10.70 2.58
N ILE A 182 -13.11 -10.83 3.78
CA ILE A 182 -12.42 -10.46 5.02
C ILE A 182 -11.34 -11.50 5.31
N LEU A 183 -10.13 -11.01 5.53
CA LEU A 183 -8.95 -11.80 5.84
C LEU A 183 -8.72 -11.81 7.34
N LYS A 184 -8.77 -13.00 7.95
CA LYS A 184 -8.51 -13.17 9.38
C LYS A 184 -7.04 -13.36 9.67
N GLY A 185 -6.27 -13.87 8.71
CA GLY A 185 -4.82 -14.03 8.82
C GLY A 185 -4.13 -14.30 7.47
N PRO A 186 -2.81 -14.55 7.48
CA PRO A 186 -2.03 -14.80 6.27
C PRO A 186 -2.50 -16.03 5.48
N GLY A 187 -3.09 -17.01 6.17
CA GLY A 187 -3.64 -18.23 5.58
C GLY A 187 -4.92 -18.03 4.77
N ASP A 188 -5.62 -16.91 4.96
CA ASP A 188 -6.84 -16.58 4.20
C ASP A 188 -6.54 -15.88 2.87
N MET A 189 -5.32 -15.32 2.73
CA MET A 189 -4.92 -14.56 1.54
C MET A 189 -4.26 -15.44 0.48
N GLY A 190 -4.53 -15.13 -0.79
CA GLY A 190 -3.72 -15.60 -1.90
C GLY A 190 -2.40 -14.83 -1.97
N ILE A 191 -1.25 -15.47 -1.75
CA ILE A 191 0.07 -14.80 -1.87
C ILE A 191 0.28 -14.30 -3.31
N LEU A 192 0.81 -13.08 -3.45
CA LEU A 192 1.15 -12.49 -4.75
C LEU A 192 2.60 -12.86 -5.11
N TYR A 193 2.78 -13.75 -6.09
CA TYR A 193 4.11 -14.03 -6.67
C TYR A 193 4.07 -13.85 -8.20
N GLN A 194 4.91 -12.94 -8.71
CA GLN A 194 5.28 -12.97 -10.13
C GLN A 194 6.42 -13.95 -10.33
N HIS A 195 6.18 -15.02 -11.08
CA HIS A 195 7.29 -15.75 -11.68
C HIS A 195 7.86 -14.89 -12.81
N LYS A 196 9.10 -14.41 -12.67
CA LYS A 196 9.89 -14.07 -13.86
C LYS A 196 10.03 -15.36 -14.69
N ARG A 197 9.56 -15.31 -15.93
CA ARG A 197 10.05 -16.17 -17.02
C ARG A 197 10.88 -15.30 -17.94
#